data_AF-A0A7S0AA21-F1
#
_entry.id   AF-A0A7S0AA21-F1
#
_cell.length_a   1.000
_cell.length_b   1.000
_cell.length_c   1.000
_cell.angle_alpha   90.00
_cell.angle_beta   90.00
_cell.angle_gamma   90.00
#
_symmetry.space_group_name_H-M   'P 1'
#
loop_
_entity.id
_entity.type
_entity.pdbx_description
1 polymer ?
#
loop_
_entity_poly.entity_id
_entity_poly.type
_entity_poly.pdbx_seq_one_letter_code
_entity_poly.pdbx_strand_id
1 'polypeptide(L)'
;RVGMIAGGTGLTPMLQIVRAAIREKGGTCKFRLIYANKAEDDILCRDLLDDLEWQSTGRFKVYYTLDFPPQGWKHRTGFVTREMIRESRRVGLSKQLHGCLLSR
;
A
#
# COMPACT_ATOMS: atom_id res chain seq x y z
N ARG A 1 3.46 -1.14 15.70
CA ARG A 1 3.11 -1.42 14.29
C ARG A 1 1.61 -1.21 14.15
N VAL A 2 1.15 -0.60 13.07
CA VAL A 2 -0.26 -0.26 12.84
C VAL A 2 -0.71 -0.86 11.51
N GLY A 3 -1.80 -1.63 11.53
CA GLY A 3 -2.48 -2.09 10.32
C GLY A 3 -3.66 -1.18 10.04
N MET A 4 -3.83 -0.80 8.77
CA MET A 4 -4.88 0.10 8.32
C MET A 4 -5.61 -0.55 7.15
N ILE A 5 -6.93 -0.39 7.11
CA ILE A 5 -7.76 -0.80 5.99
C ILE A 5 -8.59 0.43 5.63
N ALA A 6 -8.56 0.81 4.36
CA ALA A 6 -9.37 1.90 3.85
C ALA A 6 -10.02 1.48 2.52
N GLY A 7 -11.14 2.09 2.19
CA GLY A 7 -11.73 1.96 0.86
C GLY A 7 -12.32 3.27 0.37
N GLY A 8 -12.17 3.55 -0.93
CA GLY A 8 -12.61 4.80 -1.55
C GLY A 8 -12.11 6.03 -0.81
N THR A 9 -13.01 6.92 -0.41
CA THR A 9 -12.70 8.18 0.29
C THR A 9 -12.21 7.99 1.73
N GLY A 10 -12.30 6.78 2.30
CA GLY A 10 -11.77 6.44 3.62
C GLY A 10 -10.24 6.52 3.74
N LEU A 11 -9.53 6.86 2.66
CA LEU A 11 -8.09 7.08 2.63
C LEU A 11 -7.63 8.32 3.40
N THR A 12 -8.43 9.39 3.37
CA THR A 12 -8.05 10.71 3.89
C THR A 12 -7.59 10.73 5.35
N PRO A 13 -8.29 10.10 6.32
CA PRO A 13 -7.80 10.04 7.70
C PRO A 13 -6.48 9.26 7.83
N MET A 14 -6.27 8.23 6.99
CA MET A 14 -5.04 7.42 7.02
C MET A 14 -3.83 8.22 6.54
N LEU A 15 -3.99 9.06 5.51
CA LEU A 15 -2.92 9.92 5.00
C LEU A 15 -2.41 10.90 6.04
N GLN A 16 -3.28 11.46 6.87
CA GLN A 16 -2.88 12.39 7.93
C GLN A 16 -1.98 11.71 8.97
N ILE A 17 -2.38 10.52 9.42
CA ILE A 17 -1.64 9.71 10.40
C ILE A 17 -0.26 9.32 9.84
N VAL A 18 -0.24 8.80 8.61
CA VAL A 18 1.01 8.34 7.97
C VAL A 18 1.98 9.50 7.74
N ARG A 19 1.50 10.65 7.25
CA ARG A 19 2.34 11.85 7.05
C ARG A 19 2.96 12.34 8.35
N ALA A 20 2.17 12.41 9.43
CA ALA A 20 2.68 12.82 10.73
C ALA A 20 3.78 11.86 11.22
N ALA A 21 3.53 10.55 11.14
CA ALA A 21 4.47 9.54 11.61
C ALA A 21 5.74 9.41 10.74
N ILE A 22 5.66 9.70 9.43
CA ILE A 22 6.85 9.70 8.56
C ILE A 22 7.78 10.86 8.92
N ARG A 23 7.23 12.03 9.26
CA ARG A 23 8.00 13.25 9.60
C ARG A 23 8.65 13.23 10.98
N GLU A 24 8.17 12.36 11.88
CA GLU A 24 8.73 12.22 13.23
C GLU A 24 10.17 11.68 13.18
N LYS A 25 11.13 12.49 13.62
CA LYS A 25 12.55 12.09 13.73
C LYS A 25 12.68 10.98 14.78
N GLY A 26 13.32 9.87 14.40
CA GLY A 26 13.47 8.70 15.27
C GLY A 26 12.23 7.83 15.39
N GLY A 27 11.15 8.13 14.64
CA GLY A 27 9.93 7.33 14.66
C GLY A 27 10.16 5.89 14.20
N THR A 28 9.83 4.92 15.06
CA THR A 28 9.99 3.47 14.78
C THR A 28 8.69 2.80 14.33
N CYS A 29 7.57 3.52 14.35
CA CYS A 29 6.27 2.97 14.01
C CYS A 29 6.22 2.57 12.53
N LYS A 30 5.77 1.34 12.26
CA LYS A 30 5.54 0.82 10.91
C LYS A 30 4.05 0.72 10.64
N PHE A 31 3.65 1.21 9.48
CA PHE A 31 2.30 1.25 8.97
C PHE A 31 2.17 0.32 7.76
N ARG A 32 1.04 -0.39 7.68
CA ARG A 32 0.65 -1.23 6.55
C ARG A 32 -0.78 -0.88 6.19
N LEU A 33 -1.01 -0.40 4.97
CA LEU A 33 -2.34 -0.04 4.47
C LEU A 33 -2.79 -1.08 3.45
N ILE A 34 -3.99 -1.64 3.63
CA ILE A 34 -4.74 -2.29 2.55
C ILE A 34 -5.73 -1.25 2.04
N TYR A 35 -5.63 -0.88 0.77
CA TYR A 35 -6.50 0.09 0.13
C TYR A 35 -7.36 -0.58 -0.94
N ALA A 36 -8.68 -0.55 -0.71
CA ALA A 36 -9.68 -1.23 -1.54
C ALA A 36 -10.51 -0.24 -2.35
N ASN A 37 -10.56 -0.43 -3.66
CA ASN A 37 -11.32 0.43 -4.58
C ASN A 37 -12.10 -0.44 -5.57
N LYS A 38 -13.07 0.14 -6.29
CA LYS A 38 -13.84 -0.63 -7.28
C LYS A 38 -12.98 -0.86 -8.53
N ALA A 39 -12.48 0.19 -9.16
CA ALA A 39 -11.57 0.14 -10.31
C ALA A 39 -10.24 0.88 -10.02
N GLU A 40 -9.27 0.75 -10.93
CA GLU A 40 -7.96 1.42 -10.79
C GLU A 40 -8.10 2.95 -10.80
N ASP A 41 -8.99 3.49 -11.62
CA ASP A 41 -9.26 4.94 -11.70
C ASP A 41 -9.90 5.51 -10.43
N ASP A 42 -10.48 4.66 -9.57
CA ASP A 42 -11.03 5.07 -8.28
C ASP A 42 -9.95 5.21 -7.21
N ILE A 43 -8.70 4.84 -7.48
CA ILE A 43 -7.60 4.94 -6.52
C ILE A 43 -7.22 6.42 -6.37
N LEU A 44 -7.66 7.01 -5.27
CA LEU A 44 -7.34 8.37 -4.93
C LEU A 44 -5.88 8.48 -4.48
N CYS A 45 -5.19 9.53 -4.95
CA CYS A 45 -3.86 9.90 -4.46
C CYS A 45 -2.79 8.80 -4.60
N ARG A 46 -2.83 7.99 -5.67
CA ARG A 46 -1.84 6.94 -5.98
C ARG A 46 -0.40 7.44 -5.86
N ASP A 47 -0.06 8.50 -6.59
CA ASP A 47 1.30 9.06 -6.61
C ASP A 47 1.77 9.50 -5.22
N LEU A 48 0.88 10.12 -4.43
CA LEU A 48 1.18 10.52 -3.07
C LEU A 48 1.44 9.31 -2.16
N LEU A 49 0.69 8.22 -2.32
CA LEU A 49 0.91 7.00 -1.54
C LEU A 49 2.26 6.37 -1.87
N ASP A 50 2.62 6.36 -3.15
CA ASP A 50 3.89 5.84 -3.63
C ASP A 50 5.07 6.71 -3.12
N ASP A 51 4.93 8.04 -3.13
CA ASP A 51 5.88 8.98 -2.54
C ASP A 51 6.06 8.77 -1.03
N LEU A 52 4.96 8.61 -0.30
CA LEU A 52 5.01 8.36 1.15
C LEU A 52 5.68 7.01 1.44
N GLU A 53 5.40 5.99 0.63
CA GLU A 53 6.03 4.68 0.76
C GLU A 53 7.55 4.80 0.57
N TRP A 54 7.99 5.49 -0.48
CA TRP A 54 9.39 5.75 -0.77
C TRP A 54 10.08 6.51 0.38
N GLN A 55 9.52 7.65 0.79
CA GLN A 55 10.08 8.49 1.87
C GLN A 55 10.15 7.77 3.21
N SER A 56 9.22 6.85 3.48
CA SER A 56 9.15 6.15 4.75
C SER A 56 10.33 5.22 5.03
N THR A 57 11.14 4.90 4.01
CA THR A 57 12.26 3.94 4.10
C THR A 57 11.79 2.59 4.66
N GLY A 58 10.67 2.09 4.15
CA GLY A 58 10.07 0.80 4.54
C GLY A 58 9.18 0.82 5.79
N ARG A 59 9.00 1.99 6.43
CA ARG A 59 8.07 2.15 7.57
C ARG A 59 6.61 2.15 7.12
N PHE A 60 6.30 2.67 5.94
CA PHE A 60 4.99 2.61 5.30
C PHE A 60 5.01 1.61 4.14
N LYS A 61 3.89 0.93 3.90
CA LYS A 61 3.69 0.04 2.76
C LYS A 61 2.21 0.00 2.43
N VAL A 62 1.87 0.10 1.16
CA VAL A 62 0.51 0.00 0.65
C VAL A 62 0.32 -1.30 -0.12
N TYR A 63 -0.85 -1.91 0.07
CA TYR A 63 -1.33 -3.05 -0.69
C TYR A 63 -2.69 -2.68 -1.30
N TYR A 64 -2.83 -2.83 -2.61
CA TYR A 64 -4.06 -2.49 -3.30
C TYR A 64 -4.91 -3.74 -3.54
N THR A 65 -6.24 -3.57 -3.50
CA THR A 65 -7.18 -4.57 -3.99
C THR A 65 -8.32 -3.90 -4.76
N LEU A 66 -8.74 -4.51 -5.88
CA LEU A 66 -9.76 -3.95 -6.77
C LEU A 66 -10.89 -4.95 -7.00
N ASP A 67 -12.14 -4.49 -7.02
CA ASP A 67 -13.28 -5.33 -7.41
C ASP A 67 -13.27 -5.64 -8.92
N PHE A 68 -12.91 -4.66 -9.74
CA PHE A 68 -12.86 -4.70 -11.19
C PHE A 68 -11.47 -4.27 -11.69
N PRO A 69 -10.44 -5.15 -11.59
CA PRO A 69 -9.09 -4.82 -12.01
C PRO A 69 -8.97 -4.77 -13.55
N PRO A 70 -8.13 -3.87 -14.10
CA PRO A 70 -7.80 -3.91 -15.52
C PRO A 70 -6.88 -5.09 -15.85
N GLN A 71 -6.71 -5.36 -17.15
CA GLN A 71 -5.78 -6.39 -17.60
C GLN A 71 -4.35 -6.06 -17.15
N GLY A 72 -3.67 -7.05 -16.56
CA GLY A 72 -2.29 -6.89 -16.09
C GLY A 72 -2.15 -6.32 -14.67
N TRP A 73 -3.25 -6.17 -13.93
CA TRP A 73 -3.22 -5.78 -12.52
C TRP A 73 -2.35 -6.72 -11.67
N LYS A 74 -1.35 -6.15 -10.98
CA LYS A 74 -0.33 -6.91 -10.24
C LYS A 74 -0.66 -7.12 -8.76
N HIS A 75 -1.74 -6.52 -8.27
CA HIS A 75 -2.11 -6.60 -6.86
C HIS A 75 -3.30 -7.55 -6.64
N ARG A 76 -3.96 -7.47 -5.48
CA ARG A 76 -5.07 -8.35 -5.12
C ARG A 76 -6.36 -7.92 -5.81
N THR A 77 -7.34 -8.82 -5.83
CA THR A 77 -8.65 -8.62 -6.46
C THR A 77 -9.76 -9.03 -5.51
N GLY A 78 -10.86 -8.29 -5.53
CA GLY A 78 -12.03 -8.46 -4.67
C GLY A 78 -11.91 -7.80 -3.30
N PHE A 79 -12.89 -8.10 -2.45
CA PHE A 79 -12.97 -7.57 -1.09
C PHE A 79 -11.80 -7.99 -0.21
N VAL A 80 -11.55 -7.20 0.84
CA VAL A 80 -10.49 -7.49 1.81
C VAL A 80 -10.80 -8.79 2.55
N THR A 81 -9.87 -9.76 2.48
CA THR A 81 -9.99 -11.05 3.17
C THR A 81 -9.05 -11.18 4.36
N ARG A 82 -9.30 -12.22 5.18
CA ARG A 82 -8.43 -12.57 6.31
C ARG A 82 -7.00 -12.89 5.85
N GLU A 83 -6.86 -13.49 4.67
CA GLU A 83 -5.59 -13.85 4.05
C GLU A 83 -4.80 -12.59 3.70
N MET A 84 -5.44 -11.61 3.05
CA MET A 84 -4.81 -10.31 2.74
C MET A 84 -4.32 -9.61 4.01
N ILE A 85 -5.12 -9.62 5.08
CA ILE A 85 -4.73 -9.05 6.37
C ILE A 85 -3.51 -9.79 6.94
N ARG A 86 -3.49 -11.13 6.90
CA ARG A 86 -2.36 -11.94 7.38
C ARG A 86 -1.09 -11.69 6.56
N GLU A 87 -1.21 -11.60 5.24
CA GLU A 87 -0.10 -11.34 4.32
C GLU A 87 0.51 -9.96 4.56
N SER A 88 -0.32 -8.92 4.72
CA SER A 88 0.15 -7.55 4.96
C SER A 88 1.00 -7.41 6.24
N ARG A 89 0.78 -8.30 7.22
CA ARG A 89 1.51 -8.36 8.50
C ARG A 89 2.86 -9.07 8.39
N ARG A 90 3.07 -9.91 7.38
CA ARG A 90 4.31 -10.67 7.21
C ARG A 90 5.44 -9.72 6.86
N VAL A 91 6.57 -9.90 7.54
CA VAL A 91 7.81 -9.16 7.27
C VAL A 91 8.61 -10.04 6.33
N GLY A 92 8.63 -9.69 5.04
CA GLY A 92 9.38 -10.41 4.02
C GLY A 92 10.16 -9.42 3.16
N LEU A 93 11.45 -9.72 2.98
CA LEU A 93 12.39 -8.97 2.15
C LEU A 93 11.76 -8.52 0.83
N SER A 94 12.12 -7.31 0.41
CA SER A 94 11.95 -6.82 -0.96
C SER A 94 12.43 -7.87 -1.97
N LYS A 95 11.54 -8.74 -2.45
CA LYS A 95 11.68 -9.34 -3.76
C LYS A 95 11.03 -8.38 -4.75
N GLN A 96 11.80 -7.38 -5.13
CA GLN A 96 11.61 -6.68 -6.39
C GLN A 96 11.95 -7.70 -7.49
N LEU A 97 10.95 -8.47 -7.90
CA LEU A 97 11.04 -9.39 -9.03
C LEU A 97 9.77 -9.20 -9.85
N HIS A 98 9.84 -8.29 -10.83
CA HIS A 98 9.63 -8.59 -12.25
C HIS A 98 9.73 -7.28 -13.06
N GLY A 99 10.76 -7.18 -13.91
CA GLY A 99 10.75 -6.29 -15.07
C GLY A 99 11.85 -5.23 -15.16
N CYS A 100 13.12 -5.58 -14.96
CA CYS A 100 14.24 -4.85 -15.59
C CYS A 100 15.50 -5.71 -15.49
N LEU A 101 15.80 -6.49 -16.54
CA LEU A 101 17.11 -7.05 -16.89
C LEU A 101 16.93 -8.05 -18.03
N LEU A 102 16.76 -7.56 -19.26
CA LEU A 102 17.18 -8.24 -20.49
C LEU A 102 17.44 -7.17 -21.56
N SER A 103 18.62 -6.55 -21.45
CA SER A 103 19.34 -5.95 -22.58
C SER A 103 20.82 -5.93 -22.20
N ARG A 104 21.44 -7.09 -22.36
CA ARG A 104 22.83 -7.28 -22.77
C ARG A 104 22.90 -8.59 -23.54
#